data_AF-A0A833G143-F1
#
_entry.id   AF-A0A833G143-F1
#
_cell.length_a   1.000
_cell.length_b   1.000
_cell.length_c   1.000
_cell.angle_alpha   90.00
_cell.angle_beta   90.00
_cell.angle_gamma   90.00
#
_symmetry.space_group_name_H-M   'P 1'
#
loop_
_entity.id
_entity.type
_entity.pdbx_description
1 polymer ?
#
loop_
_entity_poly.entity_id
_entity_poly.type
_entity_poly.pdbx_seq_one_letter_code
_entity_poly.pdbx_strand_id
1 'polypeptide(L)'
;MSNVALRAAAAAVLSLALAAAYGTSRRSSPVLAADESRPPARLSETGLWVSGRPGIVDSRNRPFAPQYPLWTDGAAKRRFVYLPEGATIDASADHAWEFPVGTRFWKEFSFGGRKVETRMLWKATRERWVVAAYVWNDDQTDAVLAPQAGVAGVAEV
;
A
#
# COMPACT_ATOMS: atom_id res chain seq x y z
N MET A 1 -35.51 -45.84 59.25
CA MET A 1 -35.17 -45.41 60.63
C MET A 1 -33.81 -44.75 60.59
N SER A 2 -33.74 -43.53 61.10
CA SER A 2 -32.67 -42.53 61.00
C SER A 2 -31.36 -42.95 61.70
N ASN A 3 -30.19 -42.50 61.21
CA ASN A 3 -29.47 -41.36 61.79
C ASN A 3 -28.11 -41.05 61.16
N VAL A 4 -27.86 -39.74 61.11
CA VAL A 4 -26.69 -38.95 60.75
C VAL A 4 -25.54 -39.13 61.75
N ALA A 5 -24.28 -39.11 61.29
CA ALA A 5 -23.20 -38.33 61.92
C ALA A 5 -21.97 -38.15 61.01
N LEU A 6 -21.54 -36.89 60.98
CA LEU A 6 -20.52 -36.22 60.19
C LEU A 6 -19.14 -36.29 60.88
N ARG A 7 -18.03 -36.29 60.11
CA ARG A 7 -16.76 -35.52 60.31
C ARG A 7 -15.65 -36.03 59.35
N ALA A 8 -15.30 -35.25 58.33
CA ALA A 8 -14.15 -34.29 58.28
C ALA A 8 -12.98 -34.93 57.48
N ALA A 9 -12.78 -34.57 56.20
CA ALA A 9 -12.04 -33.42 55.68
C ALA A 9 -10.63 -33.84 55.19
N ALA A 10 -10.40 -33.76 53.86
CA ALA A 10 -9.15 -33.28 53.25
C ALA A 10 -9.30 -33.27 51.72
N ALA A 11 -8.84 -32.19 51.11
CA ALA A 11 -9.00 -31.81 49.72
C ALA A 11 -7.97 -32.49 48.80
N ALA A 12 -8.37 -32.74 47.55
CA ALA A 12 -7.51 -32.59 46.38
C ALA A 12 -8.39 -32.55 45.12
N VAL A 13 -8.66 -31.34 44.62
CA VAL A 13 -9.27 -31.13 43.31
C VAL A 13 -8.15 -31.21 42.28
N LEU A 14 -8.15 -32.26 41.45
CA LEU A 14 -7.26 -32.35 40.30
C LEU A 14 -8.08 -32.10 39.04
N SER A 15 -8.18 -30.83 38.67
CA SER A 15 -8.87 -30.40 37.44
C SER A 15 -8.03 -30.80 36.22
N LEU A 16 -8.56 -31.73 35.43
CA LEU A 16 -8.11 -32.01 34.07
C LEU A 16 -8.59 -30.88 33.14
N ALA A 17 -7.68 -30.08 32.60
CA ALA A 17 -7.99 -29.12 31.55
C ALA A 17 -7.06 -29.35 30.36
N LEU A 18 -7.54 -30.16 29.41
CA LEU A 18 -6.98 -30.32 28.08
C LEU A 18 -7.40 -29.08 27.25
N ALA A 19 -6.54 -28.06 27.19
CA ALA A 19 -6.74 -26.94 26.28
C ALA A 19 -5.97 -27.19 24.99
N ALA A 20 -6.74 -27.49 23.94
CA ALA A 20 -6.28 -27.70 22.59
C ALA A 20 -5.45 -26.53 22.04
N ALA A 21 -4.43 -26.87 21.26
CA ALA A 21 -3.64 -25.98 20.46
C ALA A 21 -4.52 -25.12 19.54
N TYR A 22 -4.59 -23.80 19.76
CA TYR A 22 -4.81 -22.77 18.73
C TYR A 22 -4.43 -21.40 19.31
N GLY A 23 -3.17 -21.28 19.77
CA GLY A 23 -2.56 -19.99 20.10
C GLY A 23 -1.79 -19.51 18.89
N THR A 24 -2.46 -18.79 17.99
CA THR A 24 -1.91 -18.18 16.79
C THR A 24 -0.54 -17.56 17.07
N SER A 25 0.52 -18.13 16.49
CA SER A 25 1.79 -17.43 16.33
C SER A 25 1.51 -16.24 15.43
N ARG A 26 1.13 -15.11 16.03
CA ARG A 26 1.06 -13.82 15.35
C ARG A 26 2.51 -13.54 14.98
N ARG A 27 2.92 -13.95 13.77
CA ARG A 27 4.11 -13.35 13.17
C ARG A 27 3.76 -11.87 13.16
N SER A 28 4.40 -11.12 14.05
CA SER A 28 4.56 -9.70 13.87
C SER A 28 5.19 -9.58 12.49
N SER A 29 4.37 -9.35 11.46
CA SER A 29 4.92 -8.82 10.21
C SER A 29 5.75 -7.63 10.64
N PRO A 30 7.00 -7.50 10.18
CA PRO A 30 7.69 -6.23 10.29
C PRO A 30 6.90 -5.27 9.40
N VAL A 31 5.83 -4.69 9.94
CA VAL A 31 5.37 -3.38 9.51
C VAL A 31 6.44 -2.45 10.04
N LEU A 32 7.47 -2.40 9.20
CA LEU A 32 8.59 -1.50 9.15
C LEU A 32 8.34 -0.23 9.98
N ALA A 33 9.10 -0.13 11.06
CA ALA A 33 9.05 1.01 11.95
C ALA A 33 9.77 2.21 11.31
N ALA A 34 9.04 3.31 11.16
CA ALA A 34 9.49 4.70 11.20
C ALA A 34 10.46 5.29 10.12
N ASP A 35 11.17 4.50 9.31
CA ASP A 35 11.94 5.01 8.14
C ASP A 35 11.11 5.03 6.83
N GLU A 36 9.90 4.49 6.89
CA GLU A 36 9.00 4.27 5.75
C GLU A 36 8.37 5.53 5.12
N SER A 37 8.74 6.72 5.58
CA SER A 37 8.05 7.95 5.17
C SER A 37 8.66 8.63 3.93
N ARG A 38 9.81 8.13 3.46
CA ARG A 38 10.47 8.57 2.23
C ARG A 38 10.02 7.69 1.05
N PRO A 39 9.69 8.28 -0.11
CA PRO A 39 9.41 7.48 -1.30
C PRO A 39 10.67 6.70 -1.73
N PRO A 40 10.52 5.49 -2.29
CA PRO A 40 11.64 4.74 -2.86
C PRO A 40 12.41 5.57 -3.88
N ALA A 41 13.71 5.30 -4.03
CA ALA A 41 14.57 6.07 -4.92
C ALA A 41 14.29 5.79 -6.40
N ARG A 42 13.79 4.59 -6.72
CA ARG A 42 13.42 4.18 -8.08
C ARG A 42 11.95 3.84 -8.20
N LEU A 43 11.38 4.07 -9.37
CA LEU A 43 9.98 3.72 -9.66
C LEU A 43 9.77 2.19 -9.59
N SER A 44 10.76 1.41 -10.04
CA SER A 44 10.77 -0.05 -9.92
C SER A 44 10.62 -0.58 -8.49
N GLU A 45 10.98 0.21 -7.48
CA GLU A 45 10.90 -0.16 -6.05
C GLU A 45 9.54 0.18 -5.44
N THR A 46 8.66 0.87 -6.17
CA THR A 46 7.36 1.32 -5.64
C THR A 46 6.29 0.22 -5.61
N GLY A 47 6.53 -0.88 -6.32
CA GLY A 47 5.55 -1.95 -6.52
C GLY A 47 4.60 -1.73 -7.70
N LEU A 48 4.85 -0.74 -8.56
CA LEU A 48 4.05 -0.53 -9.79
C LEU A 48 4.15 -1.73 -10.76
N TRP A 49 5.33 -2.34 -10.85
CA TRP A 49 5.62 -3.47 -11.74
C TRP A 49 5.81 -4.77 -10.97
N VAL A 50 5.73 -5.87 -11.69
CA VAL A 50 6.17 -7.18 -11.19
C VAL A 50 7.65 -7.08 -10.82
N SER A 51 7.99 -7.58 -9.63
CA SER A 51 9.38 -7.56 -9.13
C SER A 51 10.34 -8.18 -10.15
N GLY A 52 11.44 -7.48 -10.44
CA GLY A 52 12.44 -7.88 -11.43
C GLY A 52 11.99 -7.75 -12.90
N ARG A 53 10.77 -7.27 -13.18
CA ARG A 53 10.26 -7.07 -14.55
C ARG A 53 9.65 -5.67 -14.76
N PRO A 54 10.49 -4.62 -14.76
CA PRO A 54 10.05 -3.27 -15.10
C PRO A 54 9.24 -3.21 -16.40
N GLY A 55 8.19 -2.39 -16.42
CA GLY A 55 7.29 -2.26 -17.57
C GLY A 55 6.10 -3.24 -17.58
N ILE A 56 6.17 -4.36 -16.86
CA ILE A 56 5.02 -5.25 -16.66
C ILE A 56 4.30 -4.84 -15.38
N VAL A 57 3.16 -4.15 -15.52
CA VAL A 57 2.34 -3.72 -14.37
C VAL A 57 1.92 -4.94 -13.54
N ASP A 58 2.12 -4.85 -12.23
CA ASP A 58 1.66 -5.89 -11.31
C ASP A 58 0.13 -5.98 -11.36
N SER A 59 -0.42 -7.18 -11.49
CA SER A 59 -1.86 -7.43 -11.60
C SER A 59 -2.70 -6.88 -10.43
N ARG A 60 -2.09 -6.63 -9.28
CA ARG A 60 -2.74 -5.99 -8.13
C ARG A 60 -2.99 -4.50 -8.34
N ASN A 61 -2.30 -3.88 -9.29
CA ASN A 61 -2.40 -2.47 -9.62
C ASN A 61 -3.42 -2.27 -10.74
N ARG A 62 -4.62 -1.85 -10.36
CA ARG A 62 -5.76 -1.74 -11.28
C ARG A 62 -5.65 -0.46 -12.11
N PRO A 63 -5.78 -0.53 -13.45
CA PRO A 63 -5.83 0.67 -14.27
C PRO A 63 -7.14 1.42 -14.06
N PHE A 64 -7.10 2.75 -14.12
CA PHE A 64 -8.31 3.56 -14.07
C PHE A 64 -8.17 4.86 -14.88
N ALA A 65 -9.30 5.48 -15.19
CA ALA A 65 -9.38 6.81 -15.77
C ALA A 65 -10.43 7.64 -15.02
N PRO A 66 -10.14 8.90 -14.65
CA PRO A 66 -11.17 9.81 -14.18
C PRO A 66 -12.23 10.07 -15.25
N GLN A 67 -13.46 10.32 -14.83
CA GLN A 67 -14.56 10.70 -15.73
C GLN A 67 -14.24 11.96 -16.56
N TYR A 68 -13.54 12.92 -15.93
CA TYR A 68 -13.10 14.16 -16.58
C TYR A 68 -11.57 14.23 -16.57
N PRO A 69 -10.89 13.77 -17.64
CA PRO A 69 -9.44 13.77 -17.71
C PRO A 69 -8.87 15.18 -17.83
N LEU A 70 -7.89 15.50 -16.99
CA LEU A 70 -7.13 16.75 -17.09
C LEU A 70 -6.32 16.82 -18.39
N TRP A 71 -6.48 17.92 -19.14
CA TRP A 71 -5.63 18.27 -20.28
C TRP A 71 -4.24 18.73 -19.81
N THR A 72 -3.19 18.35 -20.54
CA THR A 72 -1.80 18.65 -20.16
C THR A 72 -0.97 18.68 -21.44
N ASP A 73 -1.19 19.69 -22.28
CA ASP A 73 -0.36 19.98 -23.46
C ASP A 73 -0.13 18.79 -24.40
N GLY A 74 -1.13 17.93 -24.58
CA GLY A 74 -1.02 16.74 -25.44
C GLY A 74 -0.39 15.50 -24.80
N ALA A 75 0.02 15.55 -23.52
CA ALA A 75 0.52 14.36 -22.82
C ALA A 75 -0.55 13.26 -22.74
N ALA A 76 -0.17 12.03 -23.09
CA ALA A 76 -0.91 10.82 -22.75
C ALA A 76 -0.72 10.50 -21.27
N LYS A 77 -1.74 9.88 -20.65
CA LYS A 77 -1.70 9.53 -19.22
C LYS A 77 -2.21 8.12 -18.96
N ARG A 78 -1.41 7.31 -18.27
CA ARG A 78 -1.83 6.03 -17.68
C ARG A 78 -1.89 6.18 -16.16
N ARG A 79 -2.88 5.56 -15.52
CA ARG A 79 -3.06 5.63 -14.07
C ARG A 79 -3.35 4.27 -13.48
N PHE A 80 -2.84 4.04 -12.29
CA PHE A 80 -2.97 2.78 -11.58
C PHE A 80 -3.30 3.04 -10.11
N VAL A 81 -4.10 2.16 -9.52
CA VAL A 81 -4.38 2.14 -8.10
C VAL A 81 -4.10 0.77 -7.52
N TYR A 82 -3.39 0.74 -6.40
CA TYR A 82 -3.27 -0.40 -5.52
C TYR A 82 -4.08 -0.13 -4.26
N LEU A 83 -4.96 -1.07 -3.91
CA LEU A 83 -5.61 -1.13 -2.61
C LEU A 83 -5.10 -2.36 -1.86
N PRO A 84 -4.80 -2.25 -0.55
CA PRO A 84 -4.49 -3.42 0.27
C PRO A 84 -5.57 -4.50 0.15
N GLU A 85 -5.14 -5.76 0.10
CA GLU A 85 -6.04 -6.90 -0.05
C GLU A 85 -7.09 -6.93 1.07
N GLY A 86 -8.36 -7.15 0.70
CA GLY A 86 -9.48 -7.16 1.63
C GLY A 86 -9.91 -5.78 2.16
N ALA A 87 -9.20 -4.69 1.84
CA ALA A 87 -9.55 -3.35 2.30
C ALA A 87 -10.51 -2.64 1.34
N THR A 88 -11.30 -1.71 1.88
CA THR A 88 -12.30 -0.91 1.15
C THR A 88 -12.07 0.57 1.40
N ILE A 89 -12.34 1.40 0.40
CA ILE A 89 -12.36 2.87 0.55
C ILE A 89 -13.66 3.25 1.25
N ASP A 90 -13.58 3.97 2.35
CA ASP A 90 -14.77 4.57 2.96
C ASP A 90 -15.14 5.83 2.16
N ALA A 91 -16.29 5.79 1.50
CA ALA A 91 -16.83 6.90 0.72
C ALA A 91 -18.19 7.38 1.27
N SER A 92 -18.49 7.06 2.53
CA SER A 92 -19.78 7.41 3.17
C SER A 92 -19.95 8.90 3.42
N ALA A 93 -18.85 9.62 3.61
CA ALA A 93 -18.83 11.07 3.70
C ALA A 93 -18.52 11.69 2.33
N ASP A 94 -19.43 12.53 1.84
CA ASP A 94 -19.24 13.29 0.61
C ASP A 94 -17.95 14.11 0.69
N HIS A 95 -17.14 14.04 -0.37
CA HIS A 95 -15.85 14.74 -0.51
C HIS A 95 -14.75 14.37 0.51
N ALA A 96 -14.95 13.37 1.36
CA ALA A 96 -13.99 12.98 2.40
C ALA A 96 -13.68 11.48 2.39
N TRP A 97 -13.31 10.95 1.22
CA TRP A 97 -13.00 9.52 1.08
C TRP A 97 -11.79 9.13 1.95
N GLU A 98 -11.95 8.12 2.80
CA GLU A 98 -10.86 7.53 3.57
C GLU A 98 -10.27 6.33 2.84
N PHE A 99 -9.02 6.47 2.42
CA PHE A 99 -8.26 5.38 1.81
C PHE A 99 -7.51 4.56 2.88
N PRO A 100 -7.52 3.23 2.78
CA PRO A 100 -6.73 2.36 3.65
C PRO A 100 -5.24 2.69 3.62
N VAL A 101 -4.57 2.58 4.77
CA VAL A 101 -3.10 2.66 4.85
C VAL A 101 -2.48 1.59 3.95
N GLY A 102 -1.49 1.98 3.15
CA GLY A 102 -0.88 1.16 2.11
C GLY A 102 -1.45 1.39 0.71
N THR A 103 -2.54 2.15 0.56
CA THR A 103 -3.07 2.54 -0.76
C THR A 103 -2.00 3.30 -1.56
N ARG A 104 -1.85 2.97 -2.84
CA ARG A 104 -0.95 3.67 -3.75
C ARG A 104 -1.64 4.04 -5.05
N PHE A 105 -1.30 5.22 -5.57
CA PHE A 105 -1.68 5.67 -6.90
C PHE A 105 -0.44 5.98 -7.71
N TRP A 106 -0.47 5.66 -9.00
CA TRP A 106 0.54 6.08 -9.96
C TRP A 106 -0.13 6.81 -11.12
N LYS A 107 0.54 7.84 -11.62
CA LYS A 107 0.16 8.58 -12.83
C LYS A 107 1.40 8.76 -13.70
N GLU A 108 1.43 8.06 -14.82
CA GLU A 108 2.49 8.10 -15.80
C GLU A 108 2.10 9.07 -16.93
N PHE A 109 3.03 9.97 -17.27
CA PHE A 109 2.91 10.91 -18.37
C PHE A 109 3.84 10.51 -19.52
N SER A 110 3.34 10.63 -20.75
CA SER A 110 4.14 10.41 -21.95
C SER A 110 3.78 11.36 -23.08
N PHE A 111 4.75 11.67 -23.92
CA PHE A 111 4.61 12.45 -25.16
C PHE A 111 5.10 11.60 -26.33
N GLY A 112 4.31 11.48 -27.40
CA GLY A 112 4.67 10.65 -28.56
C GLY A 112 5.02 9.19 -28.23
N GLY A 113 4.44 8.65 -27.15
CA GLY A 113 4.76 7.29 -26.65
C GLY A 113 6.00 7.19 -25.76
N ARG A 114 6.80 8.26 -25.60
CA ARG A 114 7.94 8.31 -24.69
C ARG A 114 7.52 8.76 -23.30
N LYS A 115 7.85 7.98 -22.27
CA LYS A 115 7.54 8.27 -20.86
C LYS A 115 8.52 9.32 -20.34
N VAL A 116 8.00 10.31 -19.62
CA VAL A 116 8.79 11.45 -19.13
C VAL A 116 8.73 11.58 -17.60
N GLU A 117 7.56 11.32 -17.01
CA GLU A 117 7.35 11.45 -15.57
C GLU A 117 6.38 10.38 -15.07
N THR A 118 6.58 9.91 -13.85
CA THR A 118 5.54 9.18 -13.11
C THR A 118 5.40 9.74 -11.71
N ARG A 119 4.19 10.16 -11.33
CA ARG A 119 3.88 10.59 -9.96
C ARG A 119 3.32 9.44 -9.18
N MET A 120 3.65 9.41 -7.89
CA MET A 120 3.11 8.47 -6.93
C MET A 120 2.47 9.21 -5.76
N LEU A 121 1.31 8.72 -5.33
CA LEU A 121 0.75 9.00 -4.01
C LEU A 121 0.73 7.70 -3.22
N TRP A 122 1.18 7.71 -1.97
CA TRP A 122 1.11 6.55 -1.08
C TRP A 122 0.55 6.93 0.29
N LYS A 123 -0.53 6.28 0.71
CA LYS A 123 -1.11 6.42 2.05
C LYS A 123 -0.21 5.73 3.07
N ALA A 124 0.82 6.41 3.56
CA ALA A 124 1.80 5.84 4.47
C ALA A 124 1.26 5.67 5.89
N THR A 125 0.40 6.59 6.35
CA THR A 125 -0.32 6.47 7.64
C THR A 125 -1.76 6.94 7.47
N ARG A 126 -2.58 6.84 8.54
CA ARG A 126 -3.97 7.31 8.51
C ARG A 126 -4.07 8.82 8.23
N GLU A 127 -3.07 9.60 8.60
CA GLU A 127 -3.05 11.06 8.44
C GLU A 127 -2.18 11.51 7.27
N ARG A 128 -1.23 10.67 6.82
CA ARG A 128 -0.18 11.11 5.89
C ARG A 128 -0.22 10.43 4.53
N TRP A 129 -0.11 11.25 3.49
CA TRP A 129 0.25 10.83 2.14
C TRP A 129 1.71 11.17 1.85
N VAL A 130 2.45 10.20 1.32
CA VAL A 130 3.74 10.42 0.64
C VAL A 130 3.43 10.81 -0.80
N VAL A 131 4.06 11.87 -1.27
CA VAL A 131 3.97 12.33 -2.66
C VAL A 131 5.36 12.27 -3.28
N ALA A 132 5.44 11.77 -4.51
CA ALA A 132 6.71 11.64 -5.23
C ALA A 132 6.51 11.84 -6.73
N ALA A 133 7.53 12.35 -7.40
CA ALA A 133 7.65 12.37 -8.85
C ALA A 133 8.93 11.61 -9.24
N TYR A 134 8.86 10.84 -10.31
CA TYR A 134 9.97 10.05 -10.84
C TYR A 134 10.22 10.48 -12.29
N VAL A 135 11.48 10.76 -12.61
CA VAL A 135 11.93 11.14 -13.96
C VAL A 135 12.44 9.90 -14.67
N TRP A 136 11.89 9.63 -15.85
CA TRP A 136 12.26 8.47 -16.66
C TRP A 136 13.65 8.60 -17.27
N ASN A 137 14.35 7.48 -17.39
CA ASN A 137 15.60 7.42 -18.14
C ASN A 137 15.36 7.34 -19.67
N ASP A 138 16.40 7.66 -20.43
CA ASP A 138 16.36 7.66 -21.90
C ASP A 138 16.06 6.28 -22.49
N ASP A 139 16.55 5.23 -21.82
CA ASP A 139 16.36 3.82 -22.16
C ASP A 139 14.93 3.33 -21.91
N GLN A 140 14.08 4.12 -21.25
CA GLN A 140 12.67 3.80 -20.99
C GLN A 140 12.46 2.55 -20.11
N THR A 141 13.44 2.22 -19.27
CA THR A 141 13.48 1.02 -18.42
C THR A 141 13.14 1.28 -16.96
N ASP A 142 13.42 2.48 -16.43
CA ASP A 142 13.11 2.85 -15.04
C ASP A 142 13.02 4.38 -14.90
N ALA A 143 12.63 4.84 -13.71
CA ALA A 143 12.59 6.26 -13.38
C ALA A 143 13.15 6.50 -11.96
N VAL A 144 13.83 7.63 -11.77
CA VAL A 144 14.49 7.99 -10.50
C VAL A 144 13.72 9.12 -9.81
N LEU A 145 13.63 9.06 -8.49
CA LEU A 145 12.98 10.08 -7.67
C LEU A 145 13.54 11.47 -8.00
N ALA A 146 12.66 12.38 -8.39
CA ALA A 146 13.00 13.75 -8.67
C ALA A 146 13.38 14.50 -7.38
N PRO A 147 14.32 15.46 -7.45
CA PRO A 147 14.55 16.39 -6.35
C PRO A 147 13.29 17.23 -6.10
N GLN A 148 13.15 17.76 -4.88
CA GLN A 148 11.97 18.56 -4.50
C GLN A 148 11.80 19.82 -5.37
N ALA A 149 12.91 20.39 -5.87
CA ALA A 149 12.89 21.53 -6.78
C ALA A 149 12.37 21.19 -8.19
N GLY A 150 12.19 19.91 -8.50
CA GLY A 150 11.86 19.43 -9.84
C GLY A 150 13.08 19.37 -10.77
N VAL A 151 12.83 18.92 -12.01
CA VAL A 151 13.82 18.87 -13.09
C VAL A 151 13.22 19.63 -14.27
N ALA A 152 13.99 20.54 -14.86
CA ALA A 152 13.59 21.27 -16.06
C ALA A 152 14.03 20.52 -17.34
N GLY A 153 13.38 20.82 -18.47
CA GLY A 153 13.80 20.28 -19.78
C GLY A 153 13.63 18.77 -19.96
N VAL A 154 12.80 18.13 -19.14
CA VAL A 154 12.56 16.66 -19.20
C VAL A 154 11.73 16.26 -20.41
N ALA A 155 11.01 17.20 -21.00
CA ALA A 155 10.26 17.06 -22.24
C ALA A 155 10.23 18.40 -22.96
N GLU A 156 10.57 18.41 -24.25
CA GLU A 156 10.21 19.49 -25.17
C GLU A 156 8.80 19.19 -25.70
N VAL A 157 7.91 20.19 -25.62
CA VAL A 157 6.50 20.10 -26.03
C VAL A 157 6.23 21.15 -27.08
#